data_AF-A0A176RVY1-F1
#
_entry.id   AF-A0A176RVY1-F1
#
_cell.length_a   1.000
_cell.length_b   1.000
_cell.length_c   1.000
_cell.angle_alpha   90.00
_cell.angle_beta   90.00
_cell.angle_gamma   90.00
#
_symmetry.space_group_name_H-M   'P 1'
#
loop_
_entity.id
_entity.type
_entity.pdbx_description
1 polymer ?
#
loop_
_entity_poly.entity_id
_entity_poly.type
_entity_poly.pdbx_seq_one_letter_code
_entity_poly.pdbx_strand_id
1 'polypeptide(L)'
;MSIYAPYNFVPLSAWLFKPDWATQVSHDLPFSDGICGSLELEIQAHTPILVGGKQQSATPQRPGEVHFFQLPDGSYAIPGTSIKGMIRNVLEMATFGKMRLVDDQWLSVRDLTRGGEFYRKHLSKELGQKTFRPLARAGWLKLASSNKGELEWRLIPCEYARVEQEHLINWGKNEGFHTPYRIKDKQSAVEKYRFWQTRHLKFDLEGKKRWSHQKGKITLEYNKARQSLGIGKYEGELVFTGQPTENNGQSGRKHMEFIFYNDSGTPKKVDEKVMRGFQHIHADSEEWQYWYEKVRKGEKVPVFYLENGSKIDSLGLAMMYRLPYKNSIGATICHTNPEHLSDDFFDLPELILGTVNDDNTQFSLKSRVSICPTIRGNSRFSVSSEKVNFTRRSPSCSTFFTSR
;
A
#
# COMPACT_ATOMS: atom_id res chain seq x y z
N MET A 1 -14.22 -25.46 -7.32
CA MET A 1 -12.76 -25.37 -7.12
C MET A 1 -12.56 -24.66 -5.80
N SER A 2 -12.37 -25.43 -4.72
CA SER A 2 -12.25 -24.89 -3.37
C SER A 2 -10.94 -24.11 -3.27
N ILE A 3 -11.01 -22.90 -2.73
CA ILE A 3 -9.82 -22.16 -2.32
C ILE A 3 -9.30 -22.89 -1.07
N TYR A 4 -8.31 -23.76 -1.23
CA TYR A 4 -7.51 -24.20 -0.08
C TYR A 4 -6.61 -23.01 0.30
N ALA A 5 -7.13 -22.12 1.13
CA ALA A 5 -6.26 -21.19 1.83
C ALA A 5 -5.43 -22.04 2.81
N PRO A 6 -4.09 -22.02 2.74
CA PRO A 6 -3.25 -22.77 3.69
C PRO A 6 -3.42 -22.28 5.15
N TYR A 7 -4.06 -21.12 5.32
CA TYR A 7 -4.42 -20.54 6.60
C TYR A 7 -5.94 -20.36 6.64
N ASN A 8 -6.59 -21.04 7.59
CA ASN A 8 -7.95 -20.69 7.98
C ASN A 8 -7.87 -19.38 8.75
N PHE A 9 -8.17 -18.26 8.09
CA PHE A 9 -8.27 -16.99 8.77
C PHE A 9 -9.46 -17.05 9.74
N VAL A 10 -9.17 -16.97 11.03
CA VAL A 10 -10.20 -16.85 12.07
C VAL A 10 -10.70 -15.40 12.02
N PRO A 11 -12.02 -15.16 11.92
CA PRO A 11 -12.54 -13.80 11.98
C PRO A 11 -12.17 -13.15 13.32
N LEU A 12 -11.98 -11.83 13.32
CA LEU A 12 -11.84 -11.07 14.55
C LEU A 12 -13.10 -11.25 15.40
N SER A 13 -12.93 -11.53 16.69
CA SER A 13 -14.05 -11.73 17.62
C SER A 13 -14.86 -10.47 17.78
N ALA A 14 -16.19 -10.57 17.78
CA ALA A 14 -17.05 -9.43 18.14
C ALA A 14 -17.12 -9.21 19.67
N TRP A 15 -16.74 -10.22 20.45
CA TRP A 15 -16.72 -10.18 21.90
C TRP A 15 -15.29 -9.97 22.41
N LEU A 16 -15.16 -9.13 23.43
CA LEU A 16 -13.92 -8.86 24.15
C LEU A 16 -14.08 -9.31 25.59
N PHE A 17 -13.09 -10.03 26.12
CA PHE A 17 -13.09 -10.34 27.55
C PHE A 17 -12.70 -9.10 28.35
N LYS A 18 -13.60 -8.69 29.25
CA LYS A 18 -13.40 -7.58 30.18
C LYS A 18 -13.42 -8.16 31.59
N PRO A 19 -12.28 -8.23 32.29
CA PRO A 19 -12.28 -8.71 33.66
C PRO A 19 -13.06 -7.74 34.56
N ASP A 20 -14.02 -8.27 35.34
CA ASP A 20 -14.84 -7.45 36.27
C ASP A 20 -14.00 -6.69 37.30
N TRP A 21 -12.79 -7.18 37.58
CA TRP A 21 -11.81 -6.59 38.49
C TRP A 21 -10.87 -5.58 37.82
N ALA A 22 -11.00 -5.29 36.52
CA ALA A 22 -10.07 -4.43 35.79
C ALA A 22 -9.84 -3.06 36.44
N THR A 23 -10.90 -2.44 36.98
CA THR A 23 -10.83 -1.13 37.65
C THR A 23 -10.18 -1.16 39.03
N GLN A 24 -10.01 -2.35 39.62
CA GLN A 24 -9.37 -2.53 40.94
C GLN A 24 -7.84 -2.57 40.82
N VAL A 25 -7.32 -2.67 39.60
CA VAL A 25 -5.88 -2.83 39.32
C VAL A 25 -5.16 -1.50 39.50
N SER A 26 -4.47 -1.34 40.64
CA SER A 26 -3.64 -0.16 40.94
C SER A 26 -2.15 -0.50 41.01
N HIS A 27 -1.30 0.43 40.55
CA HIS A 27 0.16 0.36 40.74
C HIS A 27 0.64 1.16 41.96
N ASP A 28 -0.25 1.93 42.60
CA ASP A 28 0.11 2.83 43.69
C ASP A 28 0.13 2.11 45.05
N LEU A 29 -0.74 1.11 45.22
CA LEU A 29 -0.90 0.37 46.46
C LEU A 29 -0.78 -1.13 46.20
N PRO A 30 0.16 -1.84 46.83
CA PRO A 30 0.18 -3.29 46.77
C PRO A 30 -1.05 -3.85 47.48
N PHE A 31 -1.60 -4.95 46.96
CA PHE A 31 -2.69 -5.67 47.60
C PHE A 31 -2.20 -6.32 48.90
N SER A 32 -2.98 -6.25 49.97
CA SER A 32 -2.63 -6.84 51.28
C SER A 32 -2.46 -8.36 51.22
N ASP A 33 -3.15 -9.00 50.27
CA ASP A 33 -3.12 -10.43 49.95
C ASP A 33 -2.39 -10.72 48.62
N GLY A 34 -1.70 -9.73 48.05
CA GLY A 34 -0.99 -9.87 46.79
C GLY A 34 0.22 -10.81 46.91
N ILE A 35 0.37 -11.69 45.92
CA ILE A 35 1.53 -12.59 45.82
C ILE A 35 2.55 -11.98 44.86
N CYS A 36 3.81 -11.94 45.28
CA CYS A 36 4.95 -11.66 44.42
C CYS A 36 5.91 -12.85 44.40
N GLY A 37 6.55 -13.10 43.27
CA GLY A 37 7.53 -14.18 43.14
C GLY A 37 8.21 -14.19 41.78
N SER A 38 9.13 -15.12 41.63
CA SER A 38 9.83 -15.43 40.38
C SER A 38 9.45 -16.82 39.90
N LEU A 39 9.26 -16.97 38.59
CA LEU A 39 9.09 -18.25 37.93
C LEU A 39 10.32 -18.51 37.06
N GLU A 40 11.02 -19.60 37.34
CA GLU A 40 12.11 -20.08 36.50
C GLU A 40 11.55 -21.12 35.52
N LEU A 41 11.82 -20.90 34.23
CA LEU A 41 11.31 -21.73 33.16
C LEU A 41 12.47 -22.24 32.30
N GLU A 42 12.44 -23.53 31.98
CA GLU A 42 13.28 -24.12 30.95
C GLU A 42 12.50 -24.17 29.63
N ILE A 43 13.07 -23.58 28.57
CA ILE A 43 12.45 -23.56 27.24
C ILE A 43 13.24 -24.47 26.31
N GLN A 44 12.58 -25.52 25.80
CA GLN A 44 13.16 -26.42 24.81
C GLN A 44 12.70 -26.04 23.40
N ALA A 45 13.65 -25.82 22.50
CA ALA A 45 13.37 -25.66 21.07
C ALA A 45 13.18 -27.03 20.42
N HIS A 46 11.95 -27.35 19.99
CA HIS A 46 11.65 -28.60 19.27
C HIS A 46 12.09 -28.58 17.80
N THR A 47 12.29 -27.40 17.24
CA THR A 47 12.83 -27.17 15.89
C THR A 47 13.91 -26.08 15.96
N PRO A 48 14.79 -25.97 14.96
CA PRO A 48 15.71 -24.84 14.87
C PRO A 48 14.94 -23.51 14.95
N ILE A 49 15.42 -22.59 15.79
CA ILE A 49 14.85 -21.26 15.98
C ILE A 49 15.87 -20.19 15.61
N LEU A 50 15.39 -19.05 15.10
CA LEU A 50 16.21 -17.86 14.84
C LEU A 50 15.49 -16.63 15.39
N VAL A 51 15.89 -16.19 16.59
CA VAL A 51 15.42 -14.93 17.17
C VAL A 51 16.43 -13.84 16.80
N GLY A 52 16.02 -12.94 15.90
CA GLY A 52 16.93 -11.98 15.28
C GLY A 52 17.51 -10.96 16.27
N GLY A 53 18.83 -10.78 16.24
CA GLY A 53 19.57 -9.70 16.88
C GLY A 53 20.15 -8.75 15.85
N LYS A 54 21.46 -8.80 15.62
CA LYS A 54 22.12 -7.95 14.63
C LYS A 54 21.62 -8.26 13.22
N GLN A 55 21.20 -7.22 12.51
CA GLN A 55 20.68 -7.32 11.15
C GLN A 55 21.51 -6.47 10.18
N GLN A 56 21.71 -6.97 8.97
CA GLN A 56 22.23 -6.23 7.83
C GLN A 56 21.13 -6.12 6.79
N SER A 57 20.82 -4.89 6.37
CA SER A 57 19.79 -4.64 5.36
C SER A 57 20.20 -5.22 4.01
N ALA A 58 19.22 -5.73 3.27
CA ALA A 58 19.45 -6.17 1.91
C ALA A 58 19.88 -5.00 1.00
N THR A 59 20.80 -5.27 0.08
CA THR A 59 21.18 -4.37 -1.01
C THR A 59 20.73 -4.98 -2.34
N PRO A 60 20.71 -4.23 -3.45
CA PRO A 60 20.40 -4.81 -4.76
C PRO A 60 21.34 -5.97 -5.15
N GLN A 61 22.54 -6.03 -4.57
CA GLN A 61 23.58 -7.03 -4.87
C GLN A 61 23.72 -8.13 -3.81
N ARG A 62 23.22 -7.93 -2.58
CA ARG A 62 23.35 -8.90 -1.48
C ARG A 62 22.07 -9.04 -0.68
N PRO A 63 21.66 -10.26 -0.32
CA PRO A 63 20.52 -10.47 0.57
C PRO A 63 20.80 -9.84 1.94
N GLY A 64 19.73 -9.52 2.66
CA GLY A 64 19.84 -9.11 4.06
C GLY A 64 20.25 -10.31 4.90
N GLU A 65 21.02 -10.06 5.96
CA GLU A 65 21.47 -11.09 6.91
C GLU A 65 20.86 -10.81 8.28
N VAL A 66 20.34 -11.86 8.93
CA VAL A 66 19.84 -11.79 10.31
C VAL A 66 20.65 -12.78 11.14
N HIS A 67 21.34 -12.27 12.15
CA HIS A 67 22.05 -13.10 13.12
C HIS A 67 21.17 -13.37 14.33
N PHE A 68 21.39 -14.51 14.99
CA PHE A 68 20.73 -14.80 16.26
C PHE A 68 21.12 -13.76 17.31
N PHE A 69 20.20 -13.42 18.21
CA PHE A 69 20.43 -12.45 19.26
C PHE A 69 21.52 -12.88 20.23
N GLN A 70 22.45 -11.96 20.52
CA GLN A 70 23.55 -12.17 21.44
C GLN A 70 23.50 -11.10 22.53
N LEU A 71 23.83 -11.50 23.75
CA LEU A 71 24.11 -10.58 24.85
C LEU A 71 25.46 -9.86 24.63
N PRO A 72 25.76 -8.79 25.40
CA PRO A 72 27.03 -8.06 25.26
C PRO A 72 28.29 -8.93 25.44
N ASP A 73 28.19 -10.05 26.14
CA ASP A 73 29.26 -11.04 26.33
C ASP A 73 29.40 -12.05 25.17
N GLY A 74 28.57 -11.92 24.12
CA GLY A 74 28.56 -12.79 22.96
C GLY A 74 27.73 -14.08 23.12
N SER A 75 27.15 -14.32 24.28
CA SER A 75 26.30 -15.49 24.51
C SER A 75 24.97 -15.38 23.76
N TYR A 76 24.52 -16.48 23.16
CA TYR A 76 23.22 -16.52 22.47
C TYR A 76 22.08 -16.51 23.50
N ALA A 77 21.08 -15.67 23.25
CA ALA A 77 19.92 -15.54 24.14
C ALA A 77 18.65 -15.22 23.36
N ILE A 78 17.50 -15.49 23.96
CA ILE A 78 16.22 -14.94 23.50
C ILE A 78 15.94 -13.69 24.34
N PRO A 79 15.76 -12.51 23.73
CA PRO A 79 15.40 -11.30 24.47
C PRO A 79 14.11 -11.48 25.27
N GLY A 80 14.08 -10.96 26.50
CA GLY A 80 12.87 -10.98 27.32
C GLY A 80 11.69 -10.25 26.65
N THR A 81 11.97 -9.25 25.81
CA THR A 81 10.97 -8.55 24.99
C THR A 81 10.35 -9.46 23.92
N SER A 82 11.13 -10.35 23.29
CA SER A 82 10.62 -11.33 22.32
C SER A 82 9.69 -12.34 22.98
N ILE A 83 10.06 -12.83 24.16
CA ILE A 83 9.22 -13.74 24.96
C ILE A 83 7.95 -13.02 25.40
N LYS A 84 8.07 -11.78 25.87
CA LYS A 84 6.92 -10.95 26.27
C LYS A 84 5.95 -10.75 25.10
N GLY A 85 6.46 -10.45 23.90
CA GLY A 85 5.65 -10.30 22.69
C GLY A 85 4.97 -11.61 22.28
N MET A 86 5.68 -12.73 22.37
CA MET A 86 5.11 -14.07 22.12
C MET A 86 3.96 -14.37 23.10
N ILE A 87 4.18 -14.17 24.40
CA ILE A 87 3.15 -14.39 25.43
C ILE A 87 1.97 -13.45 25.22
N ARG A 88 2.22 -12.17 24.93
CA ARG A 88 1.16 -11.19 24.62
C ARG A 88 0.27 -11.68 23.50
N ASN A 89 0.86 -12.09 22.37
CA ASN A 89 0.12 -12.53 21.19
C ASN A 89 -0.77 -13.75 21.49
N VAL A 90 -0.24 -14.73 22.22
CA VAL A 90 -1.03 -15.91 22.64
C VAL A 90 -2.14 -15.52 23.61
N LEU A 91 -1.86 -14.62 24.56
CA LEU A 91 -2.83 -14.17 25.55
C LEU A 91 -3.97 -13.35 24.90
N GLU A 92 -3.65 -12.45 23.97
CA GLU A 92 -4.64 -11.70 23.18
C GLU A 92 -5.58 -12.63 22.43
N MET A 93 -5.06 -13.71 21.83
CA MET A 93 -5.89 -14.73 21.18
C MET A 93 -6.74 -15.52 22.18
N ALA A 94 -6.11 -16.04 23.24
CA ALA A 94 -6.77 -16.91 24.22
C ALA A 94 -7.86 -16.20 25.03
N THR A 95 -7.73 -14.88 25.19
CA THR A 95 -8.62 -14.07 26.02
C THR A 95 -9.53 -13.16 25.19
N PHE A 96 -9.48 -13.25 23.86
CA PHE A 96 -10.21 -12.32 22.98
C PHE A 96 -9.91 -10.85 23.35
N GLY A 97 -8.61 -10.54 23.44
CA GLY A 97 -8.11 -9.20 23.69
C GLY A 97 -8.37 -8.24 22.53
N LYS A 98 -8.07 -6.98 22.77
CA LYS A 98 -8.17 -5.89 21.82
C LYS A 98 -7.19 -6.07 20.65
N MET A 99 -7.56 -5.52 19.50
CA MET A 99 -6.75 -5.56 18.28
C MET A 99 -6.17 -4.16 18.00
N ARG A 100 -5.28 -3.68 18.88
CA ARG A 100 -4.75 -2.30 18.83
C ARG A 100 -3.41 -2.16 18.13
N LEU A 101 -2.56 -3.17 18.23
CA LEU A 101 -1.21 -3.15 17.68
C LEU A 101 -1.22 -3.50 16.18
N VAL A 102 -1.99 -2.72 15.42
CA VAL A 102 -2.20 -2.93 13.98
C VAL A 102 -2.08 -1.60 13.24
N ASP A 103 -1.27 -1.58 12.19
CA ASP A 103 -1.15 -0.42 11.32
C ASP A 103 -2.44 -0.22 10.52
N ASP A 104 -3.03 0.98 10.61
CA ASP A 104 -4.22 1.32 9.83
C ASP A 104 -3.86 1.59 8.36
N GLN A 105 -3.93 0.53 7.54
CA GLN A 105 -3.57 0.58 6.13
C GLN A 105 -4.75 0.27 5.21
N TRP A 106 -4.69 0.79 3.98
CA TRP A 106 -5.60 0.41 2.91
C TRP A 106 -4.98 -0.71 2.08
N LEU A 107 -5.64 -1.86 2.06
CA LEU A 107 -5.36 -2.89 1.08
C LEU A 107 -5.96 -2.49 -0.28
N SER A 108 -5.44 -3.05 -1.36
CA SER A 108 -5.92 -2.80 -2.71
C SER A 108 -5.99 -4.06 -3.55
N VAL A 109 -6.83 -4.03 -4.58
CA VAL A 109 -6.99 -5.12 -5.53
C VAL A 109 -6.68 -4.66 -6.95
N ARG A 110 -5.97 -5.52 -7.68
CA ARG A 110 -5.73 -5.39 -9.11
C ARG A 110 -5.68 -6.76 -9.75
N ASP A 111 -6.84 -7.27 -10.13
CA ASP A 111 -6.95 -8.57 -10.77
C ASP A 111 -7.51 -8.43 -12.19
N LEU A 112 -6.63 -8.60 -13.17
CA LEU A 112 -6.95 -8.56 -14.60
C LEU A 112 -7.29 -9.94 -15.17
N THR A 113 -7.27 -10.99 -14.34
CA THR A 113 -7.57 -12.36 -14.75
C THR A 113 -9.08 -12.61 -14.86
N ARG A 114 -9.46 -13.84 -15.23
CA ARG A 114 -10.88 -14.23 -15.30
C ARG A 114 -11.58 -14.13 -13.93
N GLY A 115 -10.88 -14.48 -12.84
CA GLY A 115 -11.40 -14.43 -11.47
C GLY A 115 -11.61 -13.01 -10.92
N GLY A 116 -10.97 -12.01 -11.51
CA GLY A 116 -11.04 -10.60 -11.11
C GLY A 116 -12.32 -9.88 -11.55
N GLU A 117 -13.47 -10.55 -11.59
CA GLU A 117 -14.73 -9.95 -12.04
C GLU A 117 -15.11 -8.71 -11.22
N PHE A 118 -14.92 -8.77 -9.90
CA PHE A 118 -15.08 -7.62 -9.00
C PHE A 118 -14.31 -6.40 -9.52
N TYR A 119 -12.99 -6.54 -9.71
CA TYR A 119 -12.14 -5.44 -10.15
C TYR A 119 -12.51 -4.94 -11.57
N ARG A 120 -12.78 -5.85 -12.51
CA ARG A 120 -13.11 -5.50 -13.89
C ARG A 120 -14.44 -4.73 -14.00
N LYS A 121 -15.46 -5.10 -13.22
CA LYS A 121 -16.75 -4.40 -13.18
C LYS A 121 -16.65 -2.99 -12.60
N HIS A 122 -15.72 -2.75 -11.67
CA HIS A 122 -15.50 -1.42 -11.09
C HIS A 122 -14.79 -0.46 -12.06
N LEU A 123 -13.90 -0.96 -12.91
CA LEU A 123 -13.13 -0.11 -13.84
C LEU A 123 -13.67 -0.06 -15.26
N SER A 124 -14.62 -0.93 -15.61
CA SER A 124 -15.18 -0.97 -16.97
C SER A 124 -16.65 -1.35 -16.96
N LYS A 125 -17.39 -0.72 -17.89
CA LYS A 125 -18.78 -1.03 -18.16
C LYS A 125 -18.90 -1.86 -19.43
N GLU A 126 -19.66 -2.95 -19.38
CA GLU A 126 -20.04 -3.70 -20.56
C GLU A 126 -21.18 -2.98 -21.29
N LEU A 127 -21.02 -2.78 -22.59
CA LEU A 127 -22.00 -2.08 -23.46
C LEU A 127 -22.73 -3.05 -24.40
N GLY A 128 -22.38 -4.33 -24.37
CA GLY A 128 -22.83 -5.37 -25.27
C GLY A 128 -21.82 -6.51 -25.30
N GLN A 129 -22.12 -7.57 -26.04
CA GLN A 129 -21.29 -8.79 -26.05
C GLN A 129 -19.82 -8.45 -26.36
N LYS A 130 -18.92 -8.74 -25.39
CA LYS A 130 -17.46 -8.52 -25.49
C LYS A 130 -17.06 -7.07 -25.79
N THR A 131 -17.94 -6.10 -25.54
CA THR A 131 -17.69 -4.67 -25.78
C THR A 131 -17.65 -3.91 -24.47
N PHE A 132 -16.52 -3.28 -24.17
CA PHE A 132 -16.27 -2.62 -22.89
C PHE A 132 -15.88 -1.16 -23.06
N ARG A 133 -16.29 -0.33 -22.10
CA ARG A 133 -15.86 1.06 -21.97
C ARG A 133 -15.19 1.23 -20.60
N PRO A 134 -13.97 1.78 -20.53
CA PRO A 134 -13.37 2.17 -19.26
C PRO A 134 -14.25 3.20 -18.53
N LEU A 135 -14.40 3.03 -17.21
CA LEU A 135 -15.10 3.98 -16.33
C LEU A 135 -14.15 5.03 -15.76
N ALA A 136 -12.85 4.75 -15.75
CA ALA A 136 -11.83 5.70 -15.29
C ALA A 136 -11.90 7.00 -16.10
N ARG A 137 -12.03 8.12 -15.39
CA ARG A 137 -11.91 9.48 -15.91
C ARG A 137 -10.46 9.97 -15.71
N ALA A 138 -10.11 11.10 -16.32
CA ALA A 138 -8.79 11.70 -16.23
C ALA A 138 -8.86 13.10 -15.61
N GLY A 139 -7.84 13.47 -14.84
CA GLY A 139 -7.77 14.79 -14.24
C GLY A 139 -6.41 15.12 -13.67
N TRP A 140 -6.29 16.37 -13.25
CA TRP A 140 -5.08 16.94 -12.67
C TRP A 140 -5.27 17.16 -11.18
N LEU A 141 -4.58 16.36 -10.37
CA LEU A 141 -4.57 16.50 -8.92
C LEU A 141 -3.57 17.58 -8.52
N LYS A 142 -3.98 18.52 -7.66
CA LYS A 142 -3.13 19.59 -7.15
C LYS A 142 -3.38 19.85 -5.67
N LEU A 143 -2.37 20.38 -5.00
CA LEU A 143 -2.51 21.05 -3.72
C LEU A 143 -2.99 22.49 -3.97
N ALA A 144 -4.03 22.92 -3.28
CA ALA A 144 -4.53 24.28 -3.32
C ALA A 144 -4.73 24.80 -1.90
N SER A 145 -4.53 26.10 -1.68
CA SER A 145 -4.91 26.72 -0.41
C SER A 145 -6.43 26.93 -0.40
N SER A 146 -7.06 26.51 0.70
CA SER A 146 -8.47 26.77 0.98
C SER A 146 -8.68 28.22 1.39
N ASN A 147 -9.94 28.67 1.46
CA ASN A 147 -10.29 30.02 1.93
C ASN A 147 -9.85 30.29 3.38
N LYS A 148 -9.53 29.23 4.14
CA LYS A 148 -9.04 29.29 5.54
C LYS A 148 -7.51 29.19 5.64
N GLY A 149 -6.79 29.17 4.51
CA GLY A 149 -5.33 29.04 4.48
C GLY A 149 -4.81 27.59 4.55
N GLU A 150 -5.65 26.62 4.87
CA GLU A 150 -5.28 25.20 4.92
C GLU A 150 -5.06 24.63 3.51
N LEU A 151 -4.05 23.76 3.35
CA LEU A 151 -3.82 23.04 2.10
C LEU A 151 -4.84 21.92 1.92
N GLU A 152 -5.51 21.89 0.77
CA GLU A 152 -6.44 20.83 0.40
C GLU A 152 -6.14 20.26 -0.99
N TRP A 153 -6.45 18.98 -1.15
CA TRP A 153 -6.35 18.29 -2.43
C TRP A 153 -7.55 18.62 -3.31
N ARG A 154 -7.27 19.15 -4.50
CA ARG A 154 -8.28 19.42 -5.53
C ARG A 154 -7.93 18.69 -6.81
N LEU A 155 -8.95 18.13 -7.45
CA LEU A 155 -8.85 17.48 -8.74
C LEU A 155 -9.49 18.37 -9.81
N ILE A 156 -8.78 18.68 -10.88
CA ILE A 156 -9.33 19.38 -12.04
C ILE A 156 -9.66 18.32 -13.10
N PRO A 157 -10.95 18.00 -13.34
CA PRO A 157 -11.34 17.05 -14.37
C PRO A 157 -10.89 17.49 -15.77
N CYS A 158 -10.47 16.54 -16.59
CA CYS A 158 -10.22 16.72 -18.01
C CYS A 158 -10.72 15.51 -18.82
N GLU A 159 -10.61 15.59 -20.14
CA GLU A 159 -10.75 14.44 -21.02
C GLU A 159 -9.40 13.73 -21.21
N TYR A 160 -9.44 12.51 -21.76
CA TYR A 160 -8.23 11.84 -22.24
C TYR A 160 -8.45 11.15 -23.58
N ALA A 161 -7.40 11.11 -24.38
CA ALA A 161 -7.31 10.30 -25.60
C ALA A 161 -6.17 9.30 -25.45
N ARG A 162 -6.29 8.15 -26.09
CA ARG A 162 -5.16 7.23 -26.26
C ARG A 162 -4.37 7.60 -27.49
N VAL A 163 -3.06 7.47 -27.43
CA VAL A 163 -2.15 7.74 -28.54
C VAL A 163 -1.20 6.57 -28.73
N GLU A 164 -0.96 6.19 -29.99
CA GLU A 164 -0.02 5.12 -30.33
C GLU A 164 1.42 5.57 -30.06
N GLN A 165 2.22 4.68 -29.49
CA GLN A 165 3.65 4.90 -29.32
C GLN A 165 4.34 5.16 -30.65
N GLU A 166 3.89 4.52 -31.74
CA GLU A 166 4.44 4.76 -33.07
C GLU A 166 4.19 6.20 -33.55
N HIS A 167 3.02 6.76 -33.27
CA HIS A 167 2.71 8.15 -33.62
C HIS A 167 3.59 9.11 -32.82
N LEU A 168 3.77 8.85 -31.51
CA LEU A 168 4.67 9.63 -30.65
C LEU A 168 6.12 9.55 -31.10
N ILE A 169 6.59 8.38 -31.55
CA ILE A 169 7.95 8.21 -32.07
C ILE A 169 8.17 9.06 -33.32
N ASN A 170 7.22 9.01 -34.27
CA ASN A 170 7.32 9.78 -35.50
C ASN A 170 7.25 11.28 -35.22
N TRP A 171 6.35 11.71 -34.34
CA TRP A 171 6.29 13.10 -33.90
C TRP A 171 7.59 13.55 -33.23
N GLY A 172 8.09 12.78 -32.27
CA GLY A 172 9.34 13.11 -31.58
C GLY A 172 10.53 13.19 -32.54
N LYS A 173 10.60 12.33 -33.57
CA LYS A 173 11.62 12.44 -34.62
C LYS A 173 11.51 13.75 -35.40
N ASN A 174 10.30 14.16 -35.76
CA ASN A 174 10.06 15.41 -36.47
C ASN A 174 10.42 16.65 -35.62
N GLU A 175 10.25 16.56 -34.31
CA GLU A 175 10.67 17.60 -33.34
C GLU A 175 12.16 17.55 -32.99
N GLY A 176 12.94 16.61 -33.57
CA GLY A 176 14.38 16.48 -33.30
C GLY A 176 14.72 15.79 -31.96
N PHE A 177 13.82 14.98 -31.40
CA PHE A 177 14.09 14.26 -30.17
C PHE A 177 15.14 13.17 -30.43
N HIS A 178 16.13 13.07 -29.54
CA HIS A 178 17.28 12.18 -29.75
C HIS A 178 16.90 10.69 -29.71
N THR A 179 16.06 10.27 -28.76
CA THR A 179 15.76 8.84 -28.52
C THR A 179 14.27 8.53 -28.29
N PRO A 180 13.34 9.03 -29.13
CA PRO A 180 11.90 8.85 -28.91
C PRO A 180 11.46 7.37 -28.98
N TYR A 181 12.21 6.52 -29.69
CA TYR A 181 11.98 5.07 -29.78
C TYR A 181 12.06 4.36 -28.42
N ARG A 182 12.81 4.91 -27.47
CA ARG A 182 12.97 4.34 -26.12
C ARG A 182 11.66 4.22 -25.38
N ILE A 183 10.58 4.92 -25.77
CA ILE A 183 9.25 4.78 -25.15
C ILE A 183 8.71 3.33 -25.16
N LYS A 184 9.24 2.48 -26.06
CA LYS A 184 8.92 1.06 -26.17
C LYS A 184 9.67 0.18 -25.16
N ASP A 185 10.77 0.66 -24.58
CA ASP A 185 11.63 -0.10 -23.67
C ASP A 185 10.91 -0.42 -22.36
N LYS A 186 11.21 -1.57 -21.76
CA LYS A 186 10.75 -1.91 -20.41
C LYS A 186 11.34 -0.90 -19.41
N GLN A 187 10.49 -0.07 -18.83
CA GLN A 187 10.91 1.06 -17.99
C GLN A 187 9.75 1.60 -17.14
N SER A 188 10.05 2.37 -16.08
CA SER A 188 9.04 3.02 -15.25
C SER A 188 8.37 4.20 -15.97
N ALA A 189 7.23 4.69 -15.46
CA ALA A 189 6.65 5.92 -16.02
C ALA A 189 7.60 7.12 -15.80
N VAL A 190 8.30 7.13 -14.67
CA VAL A 190 9.24 8.19 -14.29
C VAL A 190 10.38 8.31 -15.29
N GLU A 191 10.95 7.19 -15.73
CA GLU A 191 12.00 7.18 -16.77
C GLU A 191 11.51 7.85 -18.05
N LYS A 192 10.27 7.55 -18.49
CA LYS A 192 9.63 8.23 -19.63
C LYS A 192 9.50 9.73 -19.41
N TYR A 193 9.03 10.15 -18.25
CA TYR A 193 8.92 11.57 -17.92
C TYR A 193 10.27 12.29 -17.88
N ARG A 194 11.36 11.60 -17.52
CA ARG A 194 12.72 12.18 -17.47
C ARG A 194 13.34 12.35 -18.85
N PHE A 195 13.18 11.39 -19.76
CA PHE A 195 13.84 11.46 -21.09
C PHE A 195 13.00 12.17 -22.15
N TRP A 196 11.68 12.22 -22.00
CA TRP A 196 10.80 12.82 -23.01
C TRP A 196 10.82 14.35 -22.93
N GLN A 197 11.18 15.00 -24.03
CA GLN A 197 11.60 16.41 -24.04
C GLN A 197 10.46 17.41 -23.84
N THR A 198 9.35 17.27 -24.57
CA THR A 198 8.12 18.05 -24.34
C THR A 198 6.90 17.15 -24.31
N ARG A 199 6.01 17.44 -23.37
CA ARG A 199 4.76 16.71 -23.15
C ARG A 199 3.57 17.43 -23.76
N HIS A 200 3.71 18.69 -24.12
CA HIS A 200 2.63 19.48 -24.66
C HIS A 200 2.59 19.33 -26.18
N LEU A 201 1.41 19.04 -26.73
CA LEU A 201 1.23 18.82 -28.16
C LEU A 201 -0.18 19.16 -28.64
N LYS A 202 -0.26 19.56 -29.91
CA LYS A 202 -1.52 19.65 -30.65
C LYS A 202 -1.83 18.34 -31.35
N PHE A 203 -3.11 18.03 -31.48
CA PHE A 203 -3.58 16.79 -32.11
C PHE A 203 -5.04 16.91 -32.55
N ASP A 204 -5.48 15.96 -33.37
CA ASP A 204 -6.88 15.74 -33.70
C ASP A 204 -7.36 14.37 -33.23
N LEU A 205 -8.66 14.24 -33.06
CA LEU A 205 -9.29 12.98 -32.65
C LEU A 205 -9.72 12.16 -33.87
N GLU A 206 -9.53 10.84 -33.77
CA GLU A 206 -10.21 9.87 -34.66
C GLU A 206 -11.70 9.72 -34.31
N GLY A 207 -12.12 10.32 -33.20
CA GLY A 207 -13.47 10.25 -32.63
C GLY A 207 -13.60 9.10 -31.63
N LYS A 208 -14.73 9.09 -30.91
CA LYS A 208 -15.08 8.01 -29.99
C LYS A 208 -15.54 6.80 -30.80
N LYS A 209 -14.65 5.83 -30.98
CA LYS A 209 -14.89 4.62 -31.79
C LYS A 209 -14.74 3.36 -30.96
N ARG A 210 -15.27 2.27 -31.50
CA ARG A 210 -15.11 0.91 -31.01
C ARG A 210 -13.90 0.28 -31.70
N TRP A 211 -12.88 -0.01 -30.91
CA TRP A 211 -11.61 -0.55 -31.38
C TRP A 211 -11.53 -2.04 -31.07
N SER A 212 -11.14 -2.84 -32.07
CA SER A 212 -10.88 -4.26 -31.89
C SER A 212 -9.56 -4.48 -31.16
N HIS A 213 -9.58 -5.32 -30.12
CA HIS A 213 -8.45 -5.64 -29.26
C HIS A 213 -8.28 -7.16 -29.11
N GLN A 214 -7.07 -7.58 -28.71
CA GLN A 214 -6.73 -8.99 -28.51
C GLN A 214 -7.07 -9.89 -29.71
N LYS A 215 -6.70 -9.45 -30.93
CA LYS A 215 -7.02 -10.16 -32.19
C LYS A 215 -8.54 -10.40 -32.38
N GLY A 216 -9.36 -9.38 -32.11
CA GLY A 216 -10.82 -9.47 -32.28
C GLY A 216 -11.59 -10.12 -31.14
N LYS A 217 -10.93 -10.50 -30.05
CA LYS A 217 -11.61 -11.14 -28.91
C LYS A 217 -12.43 -10.17 -28.08
N ILE A 218 -12.03 -8.91 -28.01
CA ILE A 218 -12.74 -7.87 -27.26
C ILE A 218 -12.79 -6.58 -28.06
N THR A 219 -13.82 -5.78 -27.82
CA THR A 219 -13.96 -4.44 -28.39
C THR A 219 -13.91 -3.42 -27.27
N LEU A 220 -13.11 -2.36 -27.44
CA LEU A 220 -12.99 -1.28 -26.46
C LEU A 220 -13.45 0.04 -27.06
N GLU A 221 -14.30 0.78 -26.36
CA GLU A 221 -14.74 2.10 -26.78
C GLU A 221 -13.95 3.21 -26.09
N TYR A 222 -13.19 4.01 -26.86
CA TYR A 222 -12.39 5.12 -26.34
C TYR A 222 -12.04 6.14 -27.43
N ASN A 223 -11.65 7.35 -27.01
CA ASN A 223 -11.09 8.38 -27.88
C ASN A 223 -9.63 8.07 -28.21
N LYS A 224 -9.28 8.14 -29.50
CA LYS A 224 -7.92 7.94 -29.99
C LYS A 224 -7.44 9.19 -30.73
N ALA A 225 -6.19 9.58 -30.50
CA ALA A 225 -5.53 10.64 -31.24
C ALA A 225 -5.12 10.15 -32.63
N ARG A 226 -5.31 10.99 -33.66
CA ARG A 226 -4.84 10.75 -35.02
C ARG A 226 -3.31 10.67 -35.07
N GLN A 227 -2.78 10.12 -36.16
CA GLN A 227 -1.33 10.03 -36.40
C GLN A 227 -0.65 11.39 -36.59
N SER A 228 -1.39 12.40 -37.07
CA SER A 228 -0.92 13.78 -37.26
C SER A 228 -0.79 14.50 -35.91
N LEU A 229 0.24 14.17 -35.14
CA LEU A 229 0.59 14.85 -33.89
C LEU A 229 1.46 16.09 -34.16
N GLY A 230 1.35 17.10 -33.32
CA GLY A 230 2.01 18.41 -33.48
C GLY A 230 1.12 19.45 -34.18
N ILE A 231 0.06 19.01 -34.84
CA ILE A 231 -0.95 19.83 -35.51
C ILE A 231 -2.35 19.35 -35.14
N GLY A 232 -3.33 20.25 -35.13
CA GLY A 232 -4.72 19.89 -34.88
C GLY A 232 -5.47 20.93 -34.07
N LYS A 233 -6.76 20.69 -33.88
CA LYS A 233 -7.68 21.56 -33.14
C LYS A 233 -7.51 21.45 -31.62
N TYR A 234 -7.15 20.27 -31.12
CA TYR A 234 -7.03 20.03 -29.69
C TYR A 234 -5.58 20.22 -29.25
N GLU A 235 -5.43 20.61 -28.00
CA GLU A 235 -4.14 20.77 -27.33
C GLU A 235 -4.20 20.04 -25.99
N GLY A 236 -3.11 19.40 -25.59
CA GLY A 236 -3.09 18.61 -24.37
C GLY A 236 -1.70 18.25 -23.90
N GLU A 237 -1.64 17.57 -22.75
CA GLU A 237 -0.40 17.05 -22.18
C GLU A 237 -0.34 15.54 -22.24
N LEU A 238 0.81 15.04 -22.65
CA LEU A 238 1.18 13.64 -22.66
C LEU A 238 1.36 13.12 -21.23
N VAL A 239 0.66 12.02 -20.96
CA VAL A 239 0.65 11.29 -19.69
C VAL A 239 1.18 9.89 -19.94
N PHE A 240 2.32 9.58 -19.33
CA PHE A 240 2.98 8.30 -19.45
C PHE A 240 2.57 7.36 -18.33
N THR A 241 2.47 6.09 -18.69
CA THR A 241 2.36 4.99 -17.72
C THR A 241 3.46 3.97 -17.95
N GLY A 242 3.80 3.20 -16.91
CA GLY A 242 4.89 2.24 -16.94
C GLY A 242 4.82 1.26 -18.11
N GLN A 243 5.98 0.81 -18.58
CA GLN A 243 6.13 -0.16 -19.66
C GLN A 243 6.56 -1.50 -19.05
N PRO A 244 5.61 -2.39 -18.68
CA PRO A 244 5.92 -3.61 -17.93
C PRO A 244 6.80 -4.58 -18.71
N THR A 245 6.71 -4.54 -20.04
CA THR A 245 7.52 -5.34 -20.95
C THR A 245 7.84 -4.50 -22.18
N GLU A 246 9.01 -4.72 -22.74
CA GLU A 246 9.42 -4.11 -24.00
C GLU A 246 8.39 -4.35 -25.11
N ASN A 247 8.12 -3.32 -25.91
CA ASN A 247 7.23 -3.39 -27.06
C ASN A 247 8.03 -3.70 -28.33
N ASN A 248 8.27 -4.99 -28.55
CA ASN A 248 8.92 -5.53 -29.75
C ASN A 248 7.92 -5.86 -30.88
N GLY A 249 6.71 -5.29 -30.86
CA GLY A 249 5.64 -5.56 -31.84
C GLY A 249 4.87 -6.86 -31.62
N GLN A 250 5.24 -7.69 -30.63
CA GLN A 250 4.46 -8.89 -30.30
C GLN A 250 3.07 -8.54 -29.75
N SER A 251 2.11 -9.42 -29.98
CA SER A 251 0.75 -9.29 -29.46
C SER A 251 0.76 -9.22 -27.92
N GLY A 252 -0.04 -8.30 -27.36
CA GLY A 252 -0.20 -8.14 -25.92
C GLY A 252 0.82 -7.21 -25.26
N ARG A 253 1.78 -6.66 -26.01
CA ARG A 253 2.65 -5.59 -25.53
C ARG A 253 1.90 -4.26 -25.48
N LYS A 254 2.15 -3.47 -24.44
CA LYS A 254 1.59 -2.12 -24.31
C LYS A 254 2.18 -1.23 -25.41
N HIS A 255 1.31 -0.63 -26.21
CA HIS A 255 1.64 0.17 -27.39
C HIS A 255 1.01 1.56 -27.37
N MET A 256 0.24 1.91 -26.34
CA MET A 256 -0.44 3.20 -26.23
C MET A 256 -0.06 3.95 -24.94
N GLU A 257 -0.08 5.27 -25.03
CA GLU A 257 -0.05 6.22 -23.92
C GLU A 257 -1.30 7.11 -23.93
N PHE A 258 -1.32 8.16 -23.11
CA PHE A 258 -2.49 9.03 -22.95
C PHE A 258 -2.15 10.50 -23.21
N ILE A 259 -3.09 11.24 -23.76
CA ILE A 259 -3.06 12.71 -23.83
C ILE A 259 -4.23 13.21 -23.00
N PHE A 260 -3.96 14.03 -21.99
CA PHE A 260 -4.99 14.71 -21.19
C PHE A 260 -5.27 16.07 -21.82
N TYR A 261 -6.53 16.37 -22.09
CA TYR A 261 -6.95 17.58 -22.84
C TYR A 261 -8.32 18.06 -22.35
N ASN A 262 -8.76 19.26 -22.77
CA ASN A 262 -10.01 19.86 -22.34
C ASN A 262 -10.17 19.86 -20.81
N ASP A 263 -9.28 20.55 -20.09
CA ASP A 263 -9.49 20.72 -18.66
C ASP A 263 -10.73 21.57 -18.40
N SER A 264 -11.61 21.06 -17.54
CA SER A 264 -12.91 21.71 -17.25
C SER A 264 -12.77 23.06 -16.53
N GLY A 265 -11.55 23.42 -16.11
CA GLY A 265 -11.26 24.60 -15.29
C GLY A 265 -11.85 24.58 -13.88
N THR A 266 -12.79 23.67 -13.59
CA THR A 266 -13.59 23.65 -12.35
C THR A 266 -13.07 22.56 -11.42
N PRO A 267 -12.33 22.91 -10.34
CA PRO A 267 -11.77 21.92 -9.44
C PRO A 267 -12.84 21.28 -8.55
N LYS A 268 -12.74 19.97 -8.34
CA LYS A 268 -13.50 19.21 -7.35
C LYS A 268 -12.65 18.96 -6.11
N LYS A 269 -13.24 19.07 -4.92
CA LYS A 269 -12.58 18.67 -3.67
C LYS A 269 -12.38 17.16 -3.65
N VAL A 270 -11.20 16.71 -3.23
CA VAL A 270 -10.91 15.30 -2.98
C VAL A 270 -11.10 15.03 -1.49
N ASP A 271 -11.94 14.06 -1.15
CA ASP A 271 -12.16 13.67 0.24
C ASP A 271 -10.87 13.11 0.85
N GLU A 272 -10.58 13.46 2.11
CA GLU A 272 -9.33 13.09 2.78
C GLU A 272 -9.12 11.57 2.82
N LYS A 273 -10.19 10.80 3.06
CA LYS A 273 -10.16 9.34 3.05
C LYS A 273 -9.69 8.77 1.71
N VAL A 274 -10.14 9.36 0.59
CA VAL A 274 -9.75 8.95 -0.76
C VAL A 274 -8.26 9.24 -0.98
N MET A 275 -7.79 10.40 -0.52
CA MET A 275 -6.38 10.76 -0.64
C MET A 275 -5.47 9.89 0.21
N ARG A 276 -5.85 9.62 1.48
CA ARG A 276 -5.10 8.70 2.36
C ARG A 276 -4.99 7.30 1.75
N GLY A 277 -6.10 6.77 1.23
CA GLY A 277 -6.11 5.47 0.54
C GLY A 277 -5.19 5.46 -0.70
N PHE A 278 -5.24 6.52 -1.52
CA PHE A 278 -4.34 6.69 -2.66
C PHE A 278 -2.87 6.74 -2.24
N GLN A 279 -2.53 7.53 -1.21
CA GLN A 279 -1.16 7.64 -0.70
C GLN A 279 -0.64 6.32 -0.13
N HIS A 280 -1.42 5.59 0.66
CA HIS A 280 -1.01 4.30 1.20
C HIS A 280 -0.73 3.26 0.10
N ILE A 281 -1.58 3.19 -0.93
CA ILE A 281 -1.40 2.25 -2.04
C ILE A 281 -0.14 2.54 -2.86
N HIS A 282 0.25 3.81 -2.90
CA HIS A 282 1.34 4.31 -3.73
C HIS A 282 2.59 4.72 -2.95
N ALA A 283 2.61 4.56 -1.61
CA ALA A 283 3.67 5.08 -0.73
C ALA A 283 5.08 4.64 -1.19
N ASP A 284 5.21 3.36 -1.56
CA ASP A 284 6.48 2.77 -1.98
C ASP A 284 6.72 2.83 -3.50
N SER A 285 5.88 3.55 -4.26
CA SER A 285 6.04 3.65 -5.71
C SER A 285 6.95 4.82 -6.12
N GLU A 286 7.92 4.55 -6.99
CA GLU A 286 8.80 5.58 -7.58
C GLU A 286 7.96 6.68 -8.24
N GLU A 287 6.87 6.30 -8.92
CA GLU A 287 5.98 7.24 -9.59
C GLU A 287 5.33 8.24 -8.63
N TRP A 288 4.90 7.80 -7.44
CA TRP A 288 4.30 8.72 -6.49
C TRP A 288 5.34 9.64 -5.87
N GLN A 289 6.53 9.14 -5.53
CA GLN A 289 7.61 9.98 -5.02
C GLN A 289 7.98 11.08 -6.04
N TYR A 290 8.12 10.72 -7.31
CA TYR A 290 8.35 11.68 -8.40
C TYR A 290 7.28 12.78 -8.47
N TRP A 291 6.00 12.40 -8.39
CA TRP A 291 4.90 13.37 -8.46
C TRP A 291 4.71 14.17 -7.17
N TYR A 292 5.02 13.58 -6.02
CA TYR A 292 4.91 14.22 -4.72
C TYR A 292 5.90 15.39 -4.59
N GLU A 293 7.13 15.23 -5.08
CA GLU A 293 8.09 16.33 -5.14
C GLU A 293 7.60 17.50 -6.00
N LYS A 294 6.92 17.19 -7.12
CA LYS A 294 6.42 18.18 -8.08
C LYS A 294 5.20 18.92 -7.56
N VAL A 295 4.24 18.21 -6.98
CA VAL A 295 3.02 18.83 -6.47
C VAL A 295 3.27 19.74 -5.28
N ARG A 296 4.30 19.44 -4.47
CA ARG A 296 4.79 20.36 -3.40
C ARG A 296 5.36 21.66 -3.95
N LYS A 297 5.81 21.68 -5.21
CA LYS A 297 6.29 22.87 -5.93
C LYS A 297 5.18 23.57 -6.72
N GLY A 298 3.93 23.16 -6.54
CA GLY A 298 2.78 23.76 -7.23
C GLY A 298 2.45 23.16 -8.60
N GLU A 299 3.18 22.12 -9.04
CA GLU A 299 2.83 21.40 -10.27
C GLU A 299 1.56 20.54 -10.06
N LYS A 300 0.98 20.07 -11.16
CA LYS A 300 -0.20 19.20 -11.15
C LYS A 300 0.22 17.75 -11.43
N VAL A 301 -0.44 16.80 -10.77
CA VAL A 301 -0.23 15.35 -10.95
C VAL A 301 -1.30 14.78 -11.88
N PRO A 302 -0.93 14.12 -12.99
CA PRO A 302 -1.91 13.43 -13.82
C PRO A 302 -2.41 12.19 -13.09
N VAL A 303 -3.72 12.10 -12.89
CA VAL A 303 -4.37 10.96 -12.25
C VAL A 303 -5.55 10.47 -13.08
N PHE A 304 -5.79 9.17 -12.99
CA PHE A 304 -7.05 8.56 -13.35
C PHE A 304 -7.90 8.39 -12.10
N TYR A 305 -9.22 8.49 -12.25
CA TYR A 305 -10.12 8.40 -11.10
C TYR A 305 -11.46 7.78 -11.46
N LEU A 306 -12.13 7.22 -10.46
CA LEU A 306 -13.53 6.82 -10.54
C LEU A 306 -14.40 7.83 -9.80
N GLU A 307 -15.64 7.94 -10.21
CA GLU A 307 -16.65 8.73 -9.51
C GLU A 307 -17.83 7.86 -9.13
N ASN A 308 -18.42 8.18 -7.99
CA ASN A 308 -19.72 7.69 -7.57
C ASN A 308 -20.65 8.89 -7.42
N GLY A 309 -21.55 9.07 -8.40
CA GLY A 309 -22.33 10.29 -8.53
C GLY A 309 -21.43 11.50 -8.82
N SER A 310 -21.49 12.52 -7.97
CA SER A 310 -20.66 13.74 -8.09
C SER A 310 -19.34 13.67 -7.33
N LYS A 311 -19.14 12.66 -6.49
CA LYS A 311 -17.96 12.51 -5.62
C LYS A 311 -16.89 11.65 -6.27
N ILE A 312 -15.64 12.01 -6.01
CA ILE A 312 -14.47 11.22 -6.39
C ILE A 312 -14.41 10.00 -5.45
N ASP A 313 -14.37 8.80 -6.02
CA ASP A 313 -14.41 7.55 -5.26
C ASP A 313 -12.99 6.99 -5.03
N SER A 314 -12.15 6.99 -6.06
CA SER A 314 -10.78 6.49 -5.99
C SER A 314 -9.88 7.11 -7.05
N LEU A 315 -8.57 7.08 -6.80
CA LEU A 315 -7.52 7.69 -7.62
C LEU A 315 -6.43 6.67 -7.98
N GLY A 316 -5.72 6.90 -9.08
CA GLY A 316 -4.54 6.12 -9.45
C GLY A 316 -3.68 6.76 -10.54
N LEU A 317 -2.40 6.41 -10.56
CA LEU A 317 -1.41 6.96 -11.51
C LEU A 317 -1.45 6.31 -12.92
N ALA A 318 -2.32 5.31 -13.13
CA ALA A 318 -2.53 4.66 -14.41
C ALA A 318 -4.01 4.28 -14.56
N MET A 319 -4.53 4.18 -15.79
CA MET A 319 -5.96 3.96 -16.03
C MET A 319 -6.51 2.67 -15.38
N MET A 320 -5.70 1.60 -15.30
CA MET A 320 -6.04 0.34 -14.63
C MET A 320 -5.24 0.22 -13.33
N TYR A 321 -5.46 1.15 -12.40
CA TYR A 321 -4.75 1.27 -11.12
C TYR A 321 -5.21 0.25 -10.08
N ARG A 322 -4.45 0.09 -8.98
CA ARG A 322 -4.87 -0.76 -7.85
C ARG A 322 -6.02 -0.07 -7.12
N LEU A 323 -7.18 -0.72 -7.07
CA LEU A 323 -8.38 -0.16 -6.46
C LEU A 323 -8.30 -0.33 -4.93
N PRO A 324 -8.34 0.75 -4.12
CA PRO A 324 -8.47 0.63 -2.67
C PRO A 324 -9.74 -0.13 -2.29
N TYR A 325 -9.67 -0.96 -1.25
CA TYR A 325 -10.89 -1.41 -0.59
C TYR A 325 -11.59 -0.25 0.11
N LYS A 326 -12.91 -0.39 0.31
CA LYS A 326 -13.76 0.64 0.93
C LYS A 326 -13.33 0.99 2.37
N ASN A 327 -12.87 -0.01 3.10
CA ASN A 327 -12.45 0.11 4.50
C ASN A 327 -10.95 -0.16 4.61
N SER A 328 -10.28 0.60 5.49
CA SER A 328 -8.95 0.27 5.96
C SER A 328 -8.98 -0.88 6.95
N ILE A 329 -7.82 -1.35 7.39
CA ILE A 329 -7.72 -2.38 8.42
C ILE A 329 -8.36 -1.89 9.74
N GLY A 330 -8.04 -0.68 10.19
CA GLY A 330 -8.62 -0.08 11.39
C GLY A 330 -10.13 0.11 11.29
N ALA A 331 -10.63 0.56 10.14
CA ALA A 331 -12.08 0.66 9.91
C ALA A 331 -12.77 -0.70 9.92
N THR A 332 -12.07 -1.76 9.50
CA THR A 332 -12.59 -3.13 9.54
C THR A 332 -12.63 -3.66 10.98
N ILE A 333 -11.62 -3.36 11.80
CA ILE A 333 -11.61 -3.67 13.24
C ILE A 333 -12.78 -2.97 13.94
N CYS A 334 -12.97 -1.67 13.70
CA CYS A 334 -14.09 -0.91 14.25
C CYS A 334 -15.45 -1.46 13.84
N HIS A 335 -15.58 -1.95 12.61
CA HIS A 335 -16.82 -2.53 12.11
C HIS A 335 -17.19 -3.82 12.84
N THR A 336 -16.19 -4.62 13.23
CA THR A 336 -16.40 -5.84 14.05
C THR A 336 -16.87 -5.47 15.45
N ASN A 337 -16.09 -4.65 16.15
CA ASN A 337 -16.46 -4.06 17.43
C ASN A 337 -15.55 -2.84 17.70
N PRO A 338 -16.08 -1.60 17.87
CA PRO A 338 -15.26 -0.41 18.13
C PRO A 338 -14.46 -0.50 19.44
N GLU A 339 -14.87 -1.34 20.38
CA GLU A 339 -14.17 -1.53 21.66
C GLU A 339 -12.76 -2.13 21.50
N HIS A 340 -12.45 -2.76 20.37
CA HIS A 340 -11.07 -3.21 20.08
C HIS A 340 -10.07 -2.05 20.05
N LEU A 341 -10.53 -0.82 19.76
CA LEU A 341 -9.68 0.37 19.70
C LEU A 341 -9.99 1.37 20.83
N SER A 342 -10.86 1.02 21.77
CA SER A 342 -11.26 1.92 22.87
C SER A 342 -10.20 2.01 23.96
N ASP A 343 -10.02 3.22 24.48
CA ASP A 343 -9.22 3.56 25.66
C ASP A 343 -10.00 3.48 26.98
N ASP A 344 -11.32 3.21 26.93
CA ASP A 344 -12.22 3.36 28.09
C ASP A 344 -12.05 2.26 29.15
N PHE A 345 -11.35 1.18 28.82
CA PHE A 345 -11.10 0.06 29.73
C PHE A 345 -9.75 -0.59 29.38
N PHE A 346 -9.25 -1.48 30.24
CA PHE A 346 -8.10 -2.34 29.92
C PHE A 346 -8.56 -3.78 29.76
N ASP A 347 -8.06 -4.46 28.71
CA ASP A 347 -8.26 -5.90 28.58
C ASP A 347 -7.26 -6.71 29.42
N LEU A 348 -7.44 -8.03 29.49
CA LEU A 348 -6.57 -8.88 30.29
C LEU A 348 -5.08 -8.81 29.88
N PRO A 349 -4.70 -8.87 28.59
CA PRO A 349 -3.33 -8.64 28.15
C PRO A 349 -2.73 -7.29 28.60
N GLU A 350 -3.48 -6.20 28.48
CA GLU A 350 -3.07 -4.86 28.94
C GLU A 350 -2.86 -4.84 30.45
N LEU A 351 -3.76 -5.44 31.23
CA LEU A 351 -3.68 -5.51 32.69
C LEU A 351 -2.44 -6.27 33.20
N ILE A 352 -2.00 -7.31 32.50
CA ILE A 352 -0.87 -8.16 32.89
C ILE A 352 0.46 -7.59 32.36
N LEU A 353 0.50 -7.28 31.06
CA LEU A 353 1.74 -6.97 30.33
C LEU A 353 1.95 -5.46 30.13
N GLY A 354 0.99 -4.64 30.55
CA GLY A 354 0.99 -3.20 30.39
C GLY A 354 0.54 -2.75 29.01
N THR A 355 0.35 -1.44 28.86
CA THR A 355 0.03 -0.77 27.60
C THR A 355 0.54 0.68 27.64
N VAL A 356 0.79 1.26 26.48
CA VAL A 356 1.21 2.66 26.36
C VAL A 356 0.27 3.34 25.38
N ASN A 357 -0.22 4.51 25.79
CA ASN A 357 -0.96 5.43 24.94
C ASN A 357 -0.17 6.75 24.89
N ASP A 358 0.45 7.00 23.74
CA ASP A 358 1.32 8.17 23.54
C ASP A 358 0.53 9.48 23.50
N ASP A 359 -0.72 9.44 23.07
CA ASP A 359 -1.60 10.62 22.97
C ASP A 359 -2.18 11.01 24.33
N ASN A 360 -2.44 10.03 25.20
CA ASN A 360 -2.91 10.27 26.56
C ASN A 360 -2.37 9.23 27.53
N THR A 361 -1.34 9.63 28.28
CA THR A 361 -0.63 8.78 29.24
C THR A 361 -1.51 8.30 30.41
N GLN A 362 -2.67 8.92 30.66
CA GLN A 362 -3.63 8.43 31.65
C GLN A 362 -4.21 7.06 31.28
N PHE A 363 -4.19 6.70 29.99
CA PHE A 363 -4.60 5.39 29.49
C PHE A 363 -3.41 4.45 29.26
N SER A 364 -2.31 4.67 29.98
CA SER A 364 -1.14 3.78 29.99
C SER A 364 -1.09 2.95 31.27
N LEU A 365 -0.63 1.70 31.17
CA LEU A 365 -0.47 0.81 32.31
C LEU A 365 0.92 0.17 32.30
N LYS A 366 1.61 0.19 33.45
CA LYS A 366 2.90 -0.47 33.58
C LYS A 366 2.72 -1.99 33.61
N SER A 367 3.66 -2.72 33.02
CA SER A 367 3.70 -4.19 33.11
C SER A 367 3.79 -4.66 34.56
N ARG A 368 3.04 -5.70 34.92
CA ARG A 368 3.15 -6.40 36.22
C ARG A 368 4.15 -7.54 36.20
N VAL A 369 4.53 -7.97 35.00
CA VAL A 369 5.54 -9.01 34.77
C VAL A 369 6.82 -8.38 34.22
N SER A 370 7.96 -8.81 34.75
CA SER A 370 9.28 -8.58 34.16
C SER A 370 9.80 -9.89 33.58
N ILE A 371 10.37 -9.85 32.38
CA ILE A 371 10.90 -11.05 31.70
C ILE A 371 12.37 -10.80 31.39
N CYS A 372 13.24 -11.61 31.98
CA CYS A 372 14.67 -11.61 31.71
C CYS A 372 15.00 -12.34 30.41
N PRO A 373 16.15 -12.07 29.77
CA PRO A 373 16.61 -12.85 28.64
C PRO A 373 16.74 -14.33 28.99
N THR A 374 16.30 -15.22 28.10
CA THR A 374 16.56 -16.66 28.23
C THR A 374 17.92 -16.96 27.67
N ILE A 375 18.84 -17.38 28.54
CA ILE A 375 20.19 -17.80 28.18
C ILE A 375 20.22 -19.31 27.91
N ARG A 376 21.17 -19.71 27.07
CA ARG A 376 21.40 -21.13 26.79
C ARG A 376 21.85 -21.88 28.05
N GLY A 377 21.13 -22.93 28.44
CA GLY A 377 21.55 -23.85 29.50
C GLY A 377 22.75 -24.72 29.10
N ASN A 378 23.49 -25.24 30.09
CA ASN A 378 24.73 -26.03 29.93
C ASN A 378 24.60 -27.37 29.16
N SER A 379 23.46 -27.66 28.56
CA SER A 379 23.24 -28.86 27.73
C SER A 379 23.86 -28.71 26.34
N ARG A 380 24.66 -29.71 25.95
CA ARG A 380 25.34 -29.81 24.64
C ARG A 380 24.31 -29.96 23.50
N PHE A 381 24.00 -28.84 22.84
CA PHE A 381 23.46 -28.83 21.48
C PHE A 381 24.48 -28.18 20.53
N SER A 382 24.63 -28.76 19.35
CA SER A 382 25.44 -28.21 18.26
C SER A 382 24.78 -26.94 17.73
N VAL A 383 25.45 -25.81 17.85
CA VAL A 383 25.08 -24.59 17.12
C VAL A 383 25.63 -24.76 15.70
N SER A 384 24.77 -25.03 14.72
CA SER A 384 25.13 -24.75 13.34
C SER A 384 24.92 -23.25 13.12
N SER A 385 26.01 -22.52 12.91
CA SER A 385 25.94 -21.12 12.47
C SER A 385 25.53 -21.11 10.99
N GLU A 386 24.28 -21.45 10.70
CA GLU A 386 23.77 -21.32 9.34
C GLU A 386 23.27 -19.89 9.11
N LYS A 387 23.92 -19.20 8.17
CA LYS A 387 23.45 -17.93 7.65
C LYS A 387 22.15 -18.17 6.91
N VAL A 388 21.06 -17.59 7.40
CA VAL A 388 19.78 -17.63 6.69
C VAL A 388 19.71 -16.42 5.74
N ASN A 389 19.92 -16.68 4.45
CA ASN A 389 19.74 -15.68 3.41
C ASN A 389 18.26 -15.52 3.09
N PHE A 390 17.65 -14.40 3.47
CA PHE A 390 16.30 -14.08 3.02
C PHE A 390 16.33 -13.61 1.57
N THR A 391 15.81 -14.45 0.66
CA THR A 391 15.40 -14.00 -0.68
C THR A 391 13.98 -13.46 -0.59
N ARG A 392 13.76 -12.21 -1.03
CA ARG A 392 12.48 -11.49 -0.94
C ARG A 392 11.31 -12.32 -1.50
N ARG A 393 10.53 -12.96 -0.62
CA ARG A 393 9.07 -13.19 -0.74
C ARG A 393 8.47 -13.42 0.66
N SER A 394 8.17 -12.32 1.35
CA SER A 394 7.25 -12.29 2.49
C SER A 394 6.51 -10.95 2.44
N PRO A 395 5.21 -10.88 2.79
CA PRO A 395 4.48 -9.62 2.86
C PRO A 395 5.15 -8.78 3.95
N SER A 396 5.51 -7.54 3.61
CA SER A 396 6.12 -6.58 4.50
C SER A 396 5.23 -6.35 5.73
N CYS A 397 5.71 -6.75 6.90
CA CYS A 397 5.29 -6.18 8.17
C CYS A 397 6.08 -4.88 8.33
N SER A 398 5.38 -3.75 8.34
CA SER A 398 5.93 -2.42 8.51
C SER A 398 6.59 -2.28 9.88
N THR A 399 7.80 -1.73 9.91
CA THR A 399 8.44 -1.24 11.13
C THR A 399 8.84 0.20 10.85
N PHE A 400 8.08 1.15 11.37
CA PHE A 400 8.47 2.56 11.36
C PHE A 400 9.25 2.87 12.65
N PHE A 401 10.48 3.32 12.49
CA PHE A 401 11.21 4.04 13.53
C PHE A 401 10.75 5.49 13.52
N THR A 402 10.25 6.00 14.65
CA THR A 402 10.18 7.43 14.93
C THR A 402 11.51 7.87 15.55
N SER A 403 12.23 8.75 14.84
CA SER A 403 13.37 9.48 15.38
C SER A 403 12.89 10.60 16.31
N ARG A 404 13.51 10.73 17.49
CA ARG A 404 13.75 12.05 18.10
C ARG A 404 15.09 12.57 17.62
#